data_AF-A0A370TE01-F1
#
_entry.id   AF-A0A370TE01-F1
#
_cell.length_a   1.000
_cell.length_b   1.000
_cell.length_c   1.000
_cell.angle_alpha   90.00
_cell.angle_beta   90.00
_cell.angle_gamma   90.00
#
_symmetry.space_group_name_H-M   'P 1'
#
loop_
_entity.id
_entity.type
_entity.pdbx_description
1 polymer ?
#
loop_
_entity_poly.entity_id
_entity_poly.type
_entity_poly.pdbx_seq_one_letter_code
_entity_poly.pdbx_strand_id
1 'polypeptide(L)'
;MFLLPLFLGGVASVGAVSPLAGVNIAGFDFGVEITGTANLQNAQGPLMVLGNSDGAGQMQHFAKNDGLNLFRLPVSWQFLINSSEFAGSGSGSSNATNGPFNNGTMGPSNNSTRGPFTNSTMMPGNGTTRGNRTPASNAATGTLDATNFAEYDMLVQACLATGATCVIDIHNYARFNNKVIGQGGPSNADFANLWSQIGTKYAKEAKIIFGIMNEPHDIPDLSLWAATVQEAVTAIRAAGATTQRILLPGTDFTSAQTFISNGSAGNLSTVKNPDGSLEGLIFDVHKYLDVDNSGTHRECVSDHVNDTFMPLGAFLKKNNRMAMLSETGGGNTTSCLRDLCATLKFINNNPDVYLGYAGWAAGGFSPETYELTMTPRGSNGNFVDQDIVKQCVVETRGVASNATANGALSGAAADPGNSKAFQSAGTKGMAPASGSGLVLGVMMLRVFSIL
;
A
#
# COMPACT_ATOMS: atom_id res chain seq x y z
N MET A 1 28.50 -22.25 -53.15
CA MET A 1 28.58 -21.98 -51.71
C MET A 1 28.20 -20.53 -51.51
N PHE A 2 26.90 -20.26 -51.33
CA PHE A 2 26.36 -18.91 -51.18
C PHE A 2 26.36 -18.54 -49.69
N LEU A 3 27.12 -17.51 -49.32
CA LEU A 3 27.10 -16.92 -47.98
C LEU A 3 25.84 -16.07 -47.82
N LEU A 4 24.98 -16.46 -46.89
CA LEU A 4 23.85 -15.66 -46.41
C LEU A 4 24.38 -14.59 -45.43
N PRO A 5 24.02 -13.31 -45.55
CA PRO A 5 24.36 -12.32 -44.54
C PRO A 5 23.44 -12.52 -43.32
N LEU A 6 24.06 -12.76 -42.17
CA LEU A 6 23.41 -12.81 -40.86
C LEU A 6 22.99 -11.37 -40.49
N PHE A 7 21.71 -11.04 -40.64
CA PHE A 7 21.15 -9.83 -40.06
C PHE A 7 21.09 -10.01 -38.55
N LEU A 8 22.05 -9.42 -37.82
CA LEU A 8 21.88 -9.16 -36.40
C LEU A 8 20.80 -8.07 -36.26
N GLY A 9 19.57 -8.50 -35.97
CA GLY A 9 18.51 -7.59 -35.54
C GLY A 9 18.94 -6.90 -34.25
N GLY A 10 19.10 -5.58 -34.32
CA GLY A 10 19.32 -4.75 -33.14
C GLY A 10 18.15 -4.92 -32.19
N VAL A 11 18.42 -5.36 -30.98
CA VAL A 11 17.46 -5.34 -29.88
C VAL A 11 17.21 -3.87 -29.58
N ALA A 12 16.05 -3.35 -29.98
CA ALA A 12 15.62 -2.04 -29.52
C ALA A 12 15.56 -2.11 -28.00
N SER A 13 16.41 -1.34 -27.32
CA SER A 13 16.26 -1.11 -25.89
C SER A 13 14.92 -0.42 -25.70
N VAL A 14 13.88 -1.18 -25.36
CA VAL A 14 12.65 -0.63 -24.82
C VAL A 14 13.08 0.12 -23.56
N GLY A 15 13.12 1.45 -23.65
CA GLY A 15 13.40 2.28 -22.48
C GLY A 15 12.43 1.86 -21.38
N ALA A 16 12.95 1.45 -20.23
CA ALA A 16 12.12 1.06 -19.11
C ALA A 16 11.13 2.19 -18.83
N VAL A 17 9.83 1.91 -18.97
CA VAL A 17 8.79 2.86 -18.59
C VAL A 17 9.01 3.17 -17.12
N SER A 18 9.18 4.45 -16.78
CA SER A 18 9.34 4.87 -15.38
C SER A 18 8.19 4.28 -14.55
N PRO A 19 8.47 3.64 -13.40
CA PRO A 19 7.45 3.14 -12.51
C PRO A 19 6.37 4.17 -12.20
N LEU A 20 5.17 3.69 -11.87
CA LEU A 20 4.12 4.58 -11.40
C LEU A 20 4.56 5.24 -10.10
N ALA A 21 4.39 6.55 -9.99
CA ALA A 21 4.74 7.30 -8.81
C ALA A 21 3.72 8.40 -8.58
N GLY A 22 3.24 8.48 -7.35
CA GLY A 22 2.07 9.29 -7.03
C GLY A 22 1.90 9.52 -5.54
N VAL A 23 0.74 10.08 -5.21
CA VAL A 23 0.26 10.28 -3.85
C VAL A 23 -1.21 9.86 -3.74
N ASN A 24 -1.64 9.60 -2.52
CA ASN A 24 -3.04 9.44 -2.16
C ASN A 24 -3.70 10.83 -2.07
N ILE A 25 -4.86 10.98 -2.70
CA ILE A 25 -5.69 12.19 -2.66
C ILE A 25 -6.91 11.87 -1.78
N ALA A 26 -6.70 11.92 -0.46
CA ALA A 26 -7.67 11.52 0.54
C ALA A 26 -8.79 12.54 0.72
N GLY A 27 -9.88 12.12 1.35
CA GLY A 27 -10.99 12.96 1.81
C GLY A 27 -12.33 12.24 1.75
N PHE A 28 -12.59 11.41 0.73
CA PHE A 28 -13.81 10.59 0.66
C PHE A 28 -13.80 9.40 1.64
N ASP A 29 -12.64 9.08 2.20
CA ASP A 29 -12.36 8.14 3.28
C ASP A 29 -12.39 8.77 4.69
N PHE A 30 -12.54 10.10 4.81
CA PHE A 30 -12.58 10.74 6.12
C PHE A 30 -13.78 10.27 6.93
N GLY A 31 -13.51 9.85 8.17
CA GLY A 31 -14.50 9.24 9.06
C GLY A 31 -14.63 7.73 8.90
N VAL A 32 -13.77 7.08 8.13
CA VAL A 32 -13.65 5.62 8.14
C VAL A 32 -12.71 5.18 9.26
N GLU A 33 -13.14 4.18 10.02
CA GLU A 33 -12.35 3.52 11.04
C GLU A 33 -11.83 2.16 10.54
N ILE A 34 -10.77 1.66 11.17
CA ILE A 34 -10.21 0.32 10.86
C ILE A 34 -11.23 -0.82 11.02
N THR A 35 -12.32 -0.59 11.75
CA THR A 35 -13.42 -1.54 11.86
C THR A 35 -14.24 -1.64 10.56
N GLY A 36 -13.93 -0.86 9.53
CA GLY A 36 -14.75 -0.73 8.32
C GLY A 36 -16.08 -0.02 8.58
N THR A 37 -16.18 0.74 9.66
CA THR A 37 -17.30 1.65 9.96
C THR A 37 -17.00 3.02 9.36
N ALA A 38 -17.96 3.65 8.69
CA ALA A 38 -17.76 4.96 8.06
C ALA A 38 -18.84 5.96 8.51
N ASN A 39 -18.40 7.10 9.04
CA ASN A 39 -19.27 8.25 9.29
C ASN A 39 -19.34 9.13 8.04
N LEU A 40 -20.43 9.01 7.28
CA LEU A 40 -20.63 9.72 6.01
C LEU A 40 -20.67 11.25 6.14
N GLN A 41 -20.95 11.78 7.33
CA GLN A 41 -20.90 13.23 7.55
C GLN A 41 -19.48 13.78 7.43
N ASN A 42 -18.49 12.96 7.80
CA ASN A 42 -17.08 13.32 7.79
C ASN A 42 -16.41 13.15 6.42
N ALA A 43 -17.05 12.48 5.46
CA ALA A 43 -16.52 12.32 4.10
C ALA A 43 -16.42 13.69 3.40
N GLN A 44 -15.19 14.19 3.25
CA GLN A 44 -14.88 15.49 2.67
C GLN A 44 -14.08 15.30 1.39
N GLY A 45 -14.77 14.88 0.32
CA GLY A 45 -14.16 14.74 -1.00
C GLY A 45 -13.41 16.02 -1.40
N PRO A 46 -12.11 15.95 -1.76
CA PRO A 46 -11.24 17.11 -1.97
C PRO A 46 -11.53 17.80 -3.30
N LEU A 47 -12.68 18.44 -3.38
CA LEU A 47 -13.19 19.12 -4.56
C LEU A 47 -13.69 20.51 -4.15
N MET A 48 -13.17 21.57 -4.79
CA MET A 48 -13.59 22.95 -4.51
C MET A 48 -15.08 23.18 -4.78
N VAL A 49 -15.66 22.52 -5.78
CA VAL A 49 -17.11 22.59 -6.06
C VAL A 49 -17.94 22.04 -4.89
N LEU A 50 -17.33 21.21 -4.04
CA LEU A 50 -17.94 20.71 -2.81
C LEU A 50 -17.70 21.63 -1.60
N GLY A 51 -16.92 22.70 -1.74
CA GLY A 51 -16.50 23.59 -0.65
C GLY A 51 -15.30 23.06 0.15
N ASN A 52 -14.64 22.01 -0.34
CA ASN A 52 -13.49 21.37 0.31
C ASN A 52 -12.17 21.77 -0.37
N SER A 53 -11.07 21.11 -0.01
CA SER A 53 -9.73 21.37 -0.58
C SER A 53 -9.69 21.15 -2.10
N ASP A 54 -8.70 21.76 -2.76
CA ASP A 54 -8.54 21.69 -4.21
C ASP A 54 -7.75 20.45 -4.66
N GLY A 55 -8.31 19.25 -4.50
CA GLY A 55 -7.66 18.01 -4.94
C GLY A 55 -7.39 17.96 -6.45
N ALA A 56 -8.27 18.57 -7.26
CA ALA A 56 -8.07 18.67 -8.71
C ALA A 56 -6.84 19.52 -9.07
N GLY A 57 -6.70 20.71 -8.44
CA GLY A 57 -5.52 21.56 -8.60
C GLY A 57 -4.25 20.91 -8.06
N GLN A 58 -4.33 20.18 -6.93
CA GLN A 58 -3.20 19.41 -6.40
C GLN A 58 -2.71 18.36 -7.39
N MET A 59 -3.63 17.54 -7.94
CA MET A 59 -3.26 16.53 -8.95
C MET A 59 -2.69 17.16 -10.22
N GLN A 60 -3.23 18.30 -10.68
CA GLN A 60 -2.67 19.03 -11.82
C GLN A 60 -1.25 19.52 -11.55
N HIS A 61 -0.98 20.07 -10.36
CA HIS A 61 0.35 20.47 -9.93
C HIS A 61 1.31 19.27 -9.92
N PHE A 62 0.97 18.21 -9.19
CA PHE A 62 1.79 17.01 -9.12
C PHE A 62 2.08 16.38 -10.49
N ALA A 63 1.09 16.35 -11.39
CA ALA A 63 1.28 15.78 -12.71
C ALA A 63 2.12 16.68 -13.63
N LYS A 64 1.81 17.98 -13.66
CA LYS A 64 2.41 18.92 -14.62
C LYS A 64 3.77 19.44 -14.18
N ASN A 65 3.92 19.74 -12.89
CA ASN A 65 5.11 20.35 -12.33
C ASN A 65 6.10 19.28 -11.85
N ASP A 66 5.60 18.20 -11.27
CA ASP A 66 6.43 17.16 -10.66
C ASP A 66 6.51 15.87 -11.47
N GLY A 67 5.76 15.80 -12.57
CA GLY A 67 5.72 14.66 -13.47
C GLY A 67 5.09 13.40 -12.88
N LEU A 68 4.41 13.48 -11.73
CA LEU A 68 3.73 12.33 -11.11
C LEU A 68 2.65 11.79 -12.06
N ASN A 69 2.55 10.47 -12.14
CA ASN A 69 1.73 9.79 -13.16
C ASN A 69 0.73 8.81 -12.54
N LEU A 70 0.48 8.94 -11.23
CA LEU A 70 -0.40 8.10 -10.45
C LEU A 70 -1.08 8.92 -9.34
N PHE A 71 -2.37 8.69 -9.12
CA PHE A 71 -3.05 9.13 -7.91
C PHE A 71 -3.95 8.01 -7.38
N ARG A 72 -3.93 7.77 -6.07
CA ARG A 72 -4.84 6.83 -5.40
C ARG A 72 -5.94 7.62 -4.71
N LEU A 73 -7.19 7.19 -4.90
CA LEU A 73 -8.39 7.94 -4.55
C LEU A 73 -9.24 7.13 -3.56
N PRO A 74 -8.92 7.17 -2.25
CA PRO A 74 -9.65 6.46 -1.21
C PRO A 74 -11.10 6.90 -1.12
N VAL A 75 -12.01 5.95 -0.96
CA VAL A 75 -13.43 6.19 -0.69
C VAL A 75 -14.03 5.05 0.12
N SER A 76 -14.93 5.37 1.05
CA SER A 76 -15.65 4.33 1.78
C SER A 76 -16.74 3.67 0.93
N TRP A 77 -16.93 2.37 1.10
CA TRP A 77 -18.04 1.62 0.54
C TRP A 77 -19.37 2.27 0.93
N GLN A 78 -19.55 2.59 2.21
CA GLN A 78 -20.76 3.25 2.72
C GLN A 78 -21.07 4.55 1.99
N PHE A 79 -20.06 5.35 1.62
CA PHE A 79 -20.27 6.58 0.86
C PHE A 79 -20.83 6.25 -0.53
N LEU A 80 -20.22 5.29 -1.23
CA LEU A 80 -20.63 4.92 -2.59
C LEU A 80 -22.07 4.41 -2.68
N ILE A 81 -22.57 3.74 -1.64
CA ILE A 81 -23.95 3.21 -1.60
C ILE A 81 -24.90 4.05 -0.73
N ASN A 82 -24.39 5.14 -0.15
CA ASN A 82 -25.11 6.00 0.80
C ASN A 82 -25.81 5.22 1.92
N SER A 83 -25.11 4.25 2.51
CA SER A 83 -25.67 3.39 3.55
C SER A 83 -24.66 3.07 4.64
N SER A 84 -25.07 3.23 5.89
CA SER A 84 -24.37 2.73 7.06
C SER A 84 -24.86 1.35 7.50
N GLU A 85 -25.69 0.67 6.73
CA GLU A 85 -26.20 -0.67 7.03
C GLU A 85 -26.22 -1.55 5.76
N PHE A 86 -26.07 -2.86 5.93
CA PHE A 86 -26.13 -3.82 4.83
C PHE A 86 -27.27 -4.81 5.08
N ALA A 87 -28.23 -4.98 4.15
CA ALA A 87 -29.44 -5.80 4.36
C ALA A 87 -29.20 -7.31 4.52
N GLY A 88 -27.99 -7.79 4.27
CA GLY A 88 -27.70 -9.22 4.11
C GLY A 88 -27.23 -9.97 5.36
N SER A 89 -26.85 -9.30 6.44
CA SER A 89 -26.43 -10.02 7.67
C SER A 89 -27.66 -10.20 8.57
N GLY A 90 -28.14 -11.43 8.71
CA GLY A 90 -29.38 -11.80 9.41
C GLY A 90 -29.76 -10.89 10.58
N SER A 91 -30.99 -10.39 10.52
CA SER A 91 -31.67 -9.59 11.53
C SER A 91 -31.52 -10.17 12.94
N GLY A 92 -30.54 -9.70 13.69
CA GLY A 92 -30.52 -9.69 15.14
C GLY A 92 -30.76 -8.27 15.61
N SER A 93 -32.01 -7.88 15.74
CA SER A 93 -32.42 -6.61 16.35
C SER A 93 -31.77 -6.46 17.73
N SER A 94 -30.94 -5.45 17.92
CA SER A 94 -30.73 -4.85 19.23
C SER A 94 -30.77 -3.33 19.13
N ASN A 95 -31.81 -2.76 19.73
CA ASN A 95 -31.83 -1.38 20.18
C ASN A 95 -30.55 -1.08 20.97
N ALA A 96 -29.63 -0.33 20.38
CA ALA A 96 -28.51 0.25 21.12
C ALA A 96 -28.94 1.61 21.67
N THR A 97 -29.54 1.59 22.86
CA THR A 97 -29.60 2.78 23.72
C THR A 97 -28.17 3.11 24.15
N ASN A 98 -27.74 4.35 23.86
CA ASN A 98 -26.50 4.94 24.37
C ASN A 98 -26.40 4.75 25.89
N GLY A 99 -25.35 4.06 26.34
CA GLY A 99 -24.98 3.88 27.75
C GLY A 99 -23.47 3.65 27.87
N PRO A 100 -22.82 4.12 28.95
CA PRO A 100 -21.43 4.57 28.91
C PRO A 100 -20.42 3.41 28.87
N PHE A 101 -19.35 3.65 28.12
CA PHE A 101 -18.13 2.85 28.10
C PHE A 101 -17.64 2.55 29.51
N ASN A 102 -17.41 1.27 29.81
CA ASN A 102 -16.63 0.88 30.98
C ASN A 102 -15.55 -0.12 30.57
N ASN A 103 -14.29 0.29 30.78
CA ASN A 103 -13.08 -0.42 30.47
C ASN A 103 -12.85 -1.51 31.54
N GLY A 104 -12.88 -2.78 31.13
CA GLY A 104 -12.68 -3.93 32.00
C GLY A 104 -11.47 -4.75 31.55
N THR A 105 -10.42 -4.67 32.35
CA THR A 105 -9.14 -5.39 32.28
C THR A 105 -9.24 -6.91 32.08
N MET A 106 -8.47 -7.48 31.13
CA MET A 106 -7.75 -8.78 31.25
C MET A 106 -6.52 -8.80 30.31
N GLY A 107 -5.34 -9.14 30.83
CA GLY A 107 -4.09 -9.37 30.06
C GLY A 107 -3.73 -10.86 29.99
N PRO A 108 -2.46 -11.21 29.70
CA PRO A 108 -1.61 -10.73 28.63
C PRO A 108 -1.62 -11.75 27.47
N SER A 109 -2.12 -11.35 26.31
CA SER A 109 -1.69 -11.95 25.03
C SER A 109 -1.22 -10.79 24.18
N ASN A 110 -0.04 -10.95 23.61
CA ASN A 110 0.78 -9.90 23.03
C ASN A 110 0.13 -9.38 21.73
N ASN A 111 -0.85 -8.49 21.86
CA ASN A 111 -1.47 -7.80 20.74
C ASN A 111 -1.38 -6.30 21.01
N SER A 112 -0.54 -5.64 20.21
CA SER A 112 -0.20 -4.23 20.32
C SER A 112 -1.46 -3.37 20.21
N THR A 113 -1.66 -2.51 21.18
CA THR A 113 -2.63 -1.42 21.19
C THR A 113 -2.36 -0.45 20.04
N ARG A 114 -2.92 -0.75 18.86
CA ARG A 114 -3.04 0.19 17.74
C ARG A 114 -4.17 1.17 18.05
N GLY A 115 -3.81 2.40 18.38
CA GLY A 115 -4.78 3.49 18.48
C GLY A 115 -5.36 3.82 17.10
N PRO A 116 -6.64 4.24 17.00
CA PRO A 116 -7.20 4.73 15.74
C PRO A 116 -6.40 5.95 15.27
N PHE A 117 -6.33 6.19 13.96
CA PHE A 117 -5.93 7.49 13.40
C PHE A 117 -6.68 8.60 14.14
N THR A 118 -6.03 9.27 15.09
CA THR A 118 -6.66 10.29 15.91
C THR A 118 -6.81 11.54 15.08
N ASN A 119 -7.93 11.67 14.38
CA ASN A 119 -8.53 12.90 13.86
C ASN A 119 -7.52 14.06 13.66
N SER A 120 -6.56 13.87 12.75
CA SER A 120 -5.59 14.93 12.45
C SER A 120 -6.33 16.03 11.71
N THR A 121 -6.37 17.21 12.35
CA THR A 121 -7.01 18.47 11.91
C THR A 121 -7.21 18.60 10.39
N MET A 122 -8.47 18.47 9.98
CA MET A 122 -8.96 18.80 8.63
C MET A 122 -8.73 20.29 8.35
N MET A 123 -8.59 20.66 7.07
CA MET A 123 -8.65 22.07 6.69
C MET A 123 -9.98 22.69 7.18
N PRO A 124 -9.98 23.87 7.82
CA PRO A 124 -11.22 24.54 8.16
C PRO A 124 -11.95 24.91 6.86
N GLY A 125 -13.03 24.19 6.55
CA GLY A 125 -13.89 24.50 5.41
C GLY A 125 -14.52 25.89 5.59
N ASN A 126 -14.56 26.68 4.52
CA ASN A 126 -15.32 27.93 4.51
C ASN A 126 -16.81 27.57 4.61
N GLY A 127 -17.39 27.81 5.79
CA GLY A 127 -18.70 27.28 6.19
C GLY A 127 -19.86 27.78 5.32
N THR A 128 -20.18 27.04 4.27
CA THR A 128 -21.58 26.89 3.83
C THR A 128 -22.14 25.64 4.51
N THR A 129 -23.18 25.81 5.33
CA THR A 129 -23.94 24.72 5.96
C THR A 129 -24.46 23.77 4.88
N ARG A 130 -23.71 22.70 4.62
CA ARG A 130 -24.18 21.57 3.79
C ARG A 130 -25.35 20.93 4.53
N GLY A 131 -26.44 20.69 3.81
CA GLY A 131 -27.58 19.95 4.32
C GLY A 131 -27.11 18.64 4.95
N ASN A 132 -27.71 18.29 6.07
CA ASN A 132 -27.44 17.06 6.81
C ASN A 132 -27.37 15.89 5.81
N ARG A 133 -26.19 15.26 5.65
CA ARG A 133 -26.05 13.96 4.94
C ARG A 133 -26.66 12.90 5.85
N THR A 134 -27.98 13.02 6.02
CA THR A 134 -28.81 12.04 6.66
C THR A 134 -28.76 10.84 5.73
N PRO A 135 -28.31 9.66 6.19
CA PRO A 135 -28.39 8.45 5.39
C PRO A 135 -29.81 8.38 4.83
N ALA A 136 -29.95 8.31 3.51
CA ALA A 136 -31.26 8.04 2.94
C ALA A 136 -31.71 6.71 3.56
N SER A 137 -32.88 6.71 4.21
CA SER A 137 -33.40 5.53 4.89
C SER A 137 -33.26 4.30 3.99
N ASN A 138 -32.39 3.38 4.40
CA ASN A 138 -32.32 2.00 3.92
C ASN A 138 -32.08 1.79 2.41
N ALA A 139 -31.06 2.39 1.82
CA ALA A 139 -30.48 1.81 0.60
C ALA A 139 -29.63 0.57 0.97
N ALA A 140 -30.30 -0.43 1.55
CA ALA A 140 -29.71 -1.71 1.87
C ALA A 140 -29.42 -2.57 0.61
N THR A 141 -29.46 -1.94 -0.56
CA THR A 141 -29.58 -2.59 -1.88
C THR A 141 -28.24 -2.73 -2.61
N GLY A 142 -27.11 -2.35 -1.98
CA GLY A 142 -25.78 -2.49 -2.56
C GLY A 142 -25.56 -1.74 -3.89
N THR A 143 -26.50 -0.88 -4.29
CA THR A 143 -26.46 -0.09 -5.52
C THR A 143 -25.69 1.20 -5.29
N LEU A 144 -24.91 1.64 -6.27
CA LEU A 144 -24.23 2.93 -6.20
C LEU A 144 -25.27 4.07 -6.11
N ASP A 145 -25.15 4.90 -5.07
CA ASP A 145 -25.96 6.11 -4.92
C ASP A 145 -25.54 7.12 -5.99
N ALA A 146 -26.50 7.54 -6.81
CA ALA A 146 -26.23 8.38 -7.96
C ALA A 146 -25.60 9.74 -7.58
N THR A 147 -25.93 10.29 -6.40
CA THR A 147 -25.41 11.59 -5.96
C THR A 147 -23.98 11.44 -5.46
N ASN A 148 -23.76 10.53 -4.51
CA ASN A 148 -22.44 10.30 -3.91
C ASN A 148 -21.46 9.78 -4.97
N PHE A 149 -21.90 8.89 -5.84
CA PHE A 149 -21.06 8.39 -6.92
C PHE A 149 -20.71 9.47 -7.94
N ALA A 150 -21.63 10.39 -8.26
CA ALA A 150 -21.31 11.54 -9.10
C ALA A 150 -20.25 12.45 -8.45
N GLU A 151 -20.34 12.70 -7.14
CA GLU A 151 -19.31 13.46 -6.41
C GLU A 151 -17.93 12.78 -6.50
N TYR A 152 -17.87 11.47 -6.27
CA TYR A 152 -16.63 10.71 -6.37
C TYR A 152 -16.07 10.67 -7.81
N ASP A 153 -16.94 10.45 -8.82
CA ASP A 153 -16.55 10.45 -10.23
C ASP A 153 -15.95 11.79 -10.65
N MET A 154 -16.39 12.94 -10.11
CA MET A 154 -15.72 14.22 -10.41
C MET A 154 -14.24 14.22 -10.02
N LEU A 155 -13.86 13.59 -8.91
CA LEU A 155 -12.45 13.45 -8.51
C LEU A 155 -11.71 12.49 -9.43
N VAL A 156 -12.33 11.36 -9.79
CA VAL A 156 -11.76 10.39 -10.74
C VAL A 156 -11.52 11.05 -12.10
N GLN A 157 -12.49 11.80 -12.62
CA GLN A 157 -12.34 12.55 -13.88
C GLN A 157 -11.27 13.64 -13.78
N ALA A 158 -11.15 14.33 -12.64
CA ALA A 158 -10.08 15.30 -12.41
C ALA A 158 -8.69 14.63 -12.45
N CYS A 159 -8.56 13.44 -11.87
CA CYS A 159 -7.35 12.63 -11.96
C CYS A 159 -7.05 12.25 -13.43
N LEU A 160 -8.02 11.68 -14.15
CA LEU A 160 -7.85 11.25 -15.54
C LEU A 160 -7.49 12.41 -16.48
N ALA A 161 -8.04 13.61 -16.23
CA ALA A 161 -7.75 14.81 -17.00
C ALA A 161 -6.28 15.27 -16.90
N THR A 162 -5.55 14.86 -15.86
CA THR A 162 -4.09 15.09 -15.77
C THR A 162 -3.29 14.21 -16.73
N GLY A 163 -3.90 13.11 -17.22
CA GLY A 163 -3.22 12.05 -17.95
C GLY A 163 -2.57 10.99 -17.06
N ALA A 164 -2.65 11.10 -15.73
CA ALA A 164 -2.18 10.10 -14.79
C ALA A 164 -3.07 8.83 -14.77
N THR A 165 -2.54 7.79 -14.13
CA THR A 165 -3.28 6.59 -13.73
C THR A 165 -4.01 6.86 -12.41
N CYS A 166 -5.24 6.41 -12.27
CA CYS A 166 -6.07 6.64 -11.09
C CYS A 166 -6.44 5.31 -10.44
N VAL A 167 -6.05 5.13 -9.16
CA VAL A 167 -6.44 3.96 -8.37
C VAL A 167 -7.75 4.29 -7.65
N ILE A 168 -8.79 3.49 -7.89
CA ILE A 168 -10.01 3.51 -7.09
C ILE A 168 -9.78 2.59 -5.90
N ASP A 169 -9.75 3.14 -4.68
CA ASP A 169 -9.51 2.40 -3.44
C ASP A 169 -10.77 2.35 -2.58
N ILE A 170 -11.23 1.13 -2.28
CA ILE A 170 -12.33 0.90 -1.33
C ILE A 170 -11.75 0.81 0.08
N HIS A 171 -11.88 1.91 0.83
CA HIS A 171 -11.12 2.15 2.05
C HIS A 171 -11.74 1.49 3.31
N ASN A 172 -11.99 0.18 3.28
CA ASN A 172 -12.90 -0.48 4.23
C ASN A 172 -12.32 -1.60 5.10
N TYR A 173 -11.00 -1.88 5.06
CA TYR A 173 -10.35 -2.82 5.98
C TYR A 173 -10.92 -4.25 5.93
N ALA A 174 -11.40 -4.66 4.74
CA ALA A 174 -12.16 -5.89 4.47
C ALA A 174 -13.43 -6.06 5.31
N ARG A 175 -13.99 -4.96 5.81
CA ARG A 175 -15.13 -4.95 6.73
C ARG A 175 -16.22 -3.97 6.30
N PHE A 176 -17.42 -4.26 6.79
CA PHE A 176 -18.53 -3.33 6.82
C PHE A 176 -19.11 -3.35 8.22
N ASN A 177 -18.95 -2.25 8.97
CA ASN A 177 -19.37 -2.10 10.36
C ASN A 177 -18.92 -3.27 11.26
N ASN A 178 -17.60 -3.41 11.39
CA ASN A 178 -16.90 -4.40 12.22
C ASN A 178 -17.02 -5.87 11.76
N LYS A 179 -17.80 -6.16 10.71
CA LYS A 179 -17.97 -7.53 10.22
C LYS A 179 -17.17 -7.78 8.94
N VAL A 180 -16.40 -8.87 8.93
CA VAL A 180 -15.49 -9.23 7.82
C VAL A 180 -16.28 -9.78 6.63
N ILE A 181 -16.00 -9.25 5.44
CA ILE A 181 -16.65 -9.68 4.18
C ILE A 181 -16.39 -11.17 3.94
N GLY A 182 -17.44 -11.92 3.59
CA GLY A 182 -17.38 -13.37 3.39
C GLY A 182 -17.21 -14.19 4.67
N GLN A 183 -17.08 -13.55 5.83
CA GLN A 183 -16.70 -14.17 7.11
C GLN A 183 -17.49 -13.58 8.29
N GLY A 184 -18.80 -13.44 8.09
CA GLY A 184 -19.75 -12.91 9.10
C GLY A 184 -20.29 -11.51 8.80
N GLY A 185 -19.67 -10.79 7.87
CA GLY A 185 -20.14 -9.52 7.30
C GLY A 185 -20.91 -9.69 5.99
N PRO A 186 -20.86 -8.69 5.10
CA PRO A 186 -21.45 -8.80 3.76
C PRO A 186 -20.94 -10.04 3.03
N SER A 187 -21.76 -10.62 2.18
CA SER A 187 -21.37 -11.80 1.39
C SER A 187 -20.38 -11.44 0.27
N ASN A 188 -19.73 -12.44 -0.31
CA ASN A 188 -18.90 -12.23 -1.50
C ASN A 188 -19.71 -11.65 -2.66
N ALA A 189 -20.98 -12.04 -2.79
CA ALA A 189 -21.87 -11.53 -3.83
C ALA A 189 -22.18 -10.03 -3.66
N ASP A 190 -22.35 -9.59 -2.41
CA ASP A 190 -22.56 -8.17 -2.09
C ASP A 190 -21.35 -7.31 -2.49
N PHE A 191 -20.15 -7.81 -2.18
CA PHE A 191 -18.91 -7.15 -2.53
C PHE A 191 -18.61 -7.20 -4.03
N ALA A 192 -18.86 -8.34 -4.67
CA ALA A 192 -18.77 -8.49 -6.12
C ALA A 192 -19.76 -7.56 -6.86
N ASN A 193 -20.95 -7.33 -6.31
CA ASN A 193 -21.93 -6.40 -6.86
C ASN A 193 -21.44 -4.94 -6.83
N LEU A 194 -20.78 -4.50 -5.75
CA LEU A 194 -20.12 -3.19 -5.71
C LEU A 194 -19.10 -3.09 -6.87
N TRP A 195 -18.22 -4.08 -6.98
CA TRP A 195 -17.15 -4.09 -7.97
C TRP A 195 -17.65 -4.24 -9.41
N SER A 196 -18.76 -4.93 -9.64
CA SER A 196 -19.41 -5.01 -10.96
C SER A 196 -19.90 -3.64 -11.44
N GLN A 197 -20.50 -2.84 -10.54
CA GLN A 197 -20.99 -1.51 -10.89
C GLN A 197 -19.84 -0.52 -11.17
N ILE A 198 -18.80 -0.55 -10.33
CA ILE A 198 -17.58 0.26 -10.55
C ILE A 198 -16.88 -0.17 -11.84
N GLY A 199 -16.72 -1.49 -12.04
CA GLY A 199 -16.14 -2.06 -13.27
C GLY A 199 -16.91 -1.64 -14.51
N THR A 200 -18.25 -1.64 -14.46
CA THR A 200 -19.11 -1.21 -15.57
C THR A 200 -18.88 0.26 -15.92
N LYS A 201 -18.81 1.13 -14.91
CA LYS A 201 -18.59 2.58 -15.10
C LYS A 201 -17.26 2.84 -15.82
N TYR A 202 -16.19 2.15 -15.41
CA TYR A 202 -14.83 2.45 -15.85
C TYR A 202 -14.24 1.45 -16.85
N ALA A 203 -15.04 0.51 -17.36
CA ALA A 203 -14.57 -0.57 -18.24
C ALA A 203 -13.72 -0.10 -19.43
N LYS A 204 -14.03 1.07 -19.98
CA LYS A 204 -13.35 1.64 -21.16
C LYS A 204 -12.22 2.62 -20.82
N GLU A 205 -11.96 2.87 -19.54
CA GLU A 205 -10.89 3.78 -19.12
C GLU A 205 -9.63 2.98 -18.74
N ALA A 206 -8.66 2.97 -19.65
CA ALA A 206 -7.43 2.20 -19.50
C ALA A 206 -6.51 2.70 -18.37
N LYS A 207 -6.69 3.97 -17.93
CA LYS A 207 -5.91 4.56 -16.83
C LYS A 207 -6.52 4.32 -15.45
N ILE A 208 -7.56 3.51 -15.32
CA ILE A 208 -8.02 3.04 -14.01
C ILE A 208 -7.22 1.82 -13.55
N ILE A 209 -6.88 1.83 -12.27
CA ILE A 209 -6.51 0.64 -11.50
C ILE A 209 -7.59 0.42 -10.45
N PHE A 210 -8.04 -0.83 -10.29
CA PHE A 210 -9.02 -1.20 -9.27
C PHE A 210 -8.29 -1.71 -8.02
N GLY A 211 -8.24 -0.90 -6.95
CA GLY A 211 -7.72 -1.30 -5.64
C GLY A 211 -8.82 -1.98 -4.84
N ILE A 212 -8.79 -3.32 -4.76
CA ILE A 212 -9.93 -4.11 -4.28
C ILE A 212 -10.38 -3.72 -2.87
N MET A 213 -9.44 -3.48 -1.96
CA MET A 213 -9.74 -3.19 -0.57
C MET A 213 -8.51 -2.61 0.13
N ASN A 214 -8.70 -1.54 0.87
CA ASN A 214 -7.67 -1.02 1.75
C ASN A 214 -7.46 -1.95 2.95
N GLU A 215 -6.20 -2.29 3.24
CA GLU A 215 -5.73 -2.85 4.51
C GLU A 215 -6.62 -3.89 5.22
N PRO A 216 -6.96 -5.03 4.61
CA PRO A 216 -7.49 -6.16 5.37
C PRO A 216 -6.58 -6.49 6.56
N HIS A 217 -7.18 -6.71 7.73
CA HIS A 217 -6.45 -7.07 8.96
C HIS A 217 -7.25 -8.05 9.80
N ASP A 218 -6.58 -8.80 10.67
CA ASP A 218 -7.21 -9.80 11.56
C ASP A 218 -8.22 -10.70 10.82
N ILE A 219 -7.87 -11.10 9.59
CA ILE A 219 -8.72 -11.94 8.75
C ILE A 219 -8.72 -13.36 9.31
N PRO A 220 -9.89 -13.91 9.70
CA PRO A 220 -9.96 -15.24 10.33
C PRO A 220 -9.46 -16.37 9.44
N ASP A 221 -9.87 -16.34 8.16
CA ASP A 221 -9.47 -17.31 7.15
C ASP A 221 -9.02 -16.58 5.87
N LEU A 222 -7.73 -16.66 5.58
CA LEU A 222 -7.13 -16.04 4.39
C LEU A 222 -7.53 -16.72 3.08
N SER A 223 -7.92 -17.99 3.11
CA SER A 223 -8.40 -18.69 1.91
C SER A 223 -9.79 -18.19 1.51
N LEU A 224 -10.66 -17.92 2.49
CA LEU A 224 -11.96 -17.29 2.26
C LEU A 224 -11.82 -15.83 1.79
N TRP A 225 -10.82 -15.10 2.31
CA TRP A 225 -10.49 -13.78 1.79
C TRP A 225 -10.01 -13.82 0.34
N ALA A 226 -9.10 -14.74 -0.02
CA ALA A 226 -8.69 -14.92 -1.41
C ALA A 226 -9.87 -15.29 -2.34
N ALA A 227 -10.83 -16.10 -1.86
CA ALA A 227 -12.06 -16.36 -2.59
C ALA A 227 -12.94 -15.10 -2.76
N THR A 228 -13.00 -14.23 -1.75
CA THR A 228 -13.69 -12.93 -1.83
C THR A 228 -13.05 -12.02 -2.88
N VAL A 229 -11.71 -11.94 -2.88
CA VAL A 229 -10.92 -11.20 -3.89
C VAL A 229 -11.12 -11.79 -5.30
N GLN A 230 -11.20 -13.12 -5.42
CA GLN A 230 -11.49 -13.79 -6.70
C GLN A 230 -12.86 -13.39 -7.26
N GLU A 231 -13.91 -13.32 -6.44
CA GLU A 231 -15.23 -12.89 -6.87
C GLU A 231 -15.23 -11.43 -7.34
N ALA A 232 -14.51 -10.54 -6.65
CA ALA A 232 -14.33 -9.15 -7.10
C ALA A 232 -13.60 -9.07 -8.45
N VAL A 233 -12.49 -9.80 -8.63
CA VAL A 233 -11.78 -9.88 -9.92
C VAL A 233 -12.71 -10.37 -11.03
N THR A 234 -13.42 -11.46 -10.80
CA THR A 234 -14.37 -12.02 -11.77
C THR A 234 -15.45 -11.01 -12.14
N ALA A 235 -16.04 -10.31 -11.16
CA ALA A 235 -17.07 -9.30 -11.37
C ALA A 235 -16.57 -8.10 -12.19
N ILE A 236 -15.35 -7.60 -11.91
CA ILE A 236 -14.71 -6.52 -12.67
C ILE A 236 -14.51 -6.94 -14.13
N ARG A 237 -13.96 -8.14 -14.37
CA ARG A 237 -13.73 -8.65 -15.72
C ARG A 237 -15.04 -8.89 -16.47
N ALA A 238 -16.06 -9.45 -15.80
CA ALA A 238 -17.39 -9.68 -16.37
C ALA A 238 -18.11 -8.38 -16.74
N ALA A 239 -17.83 -7.28 -16.04
CA ALA A 239 -18.33 -5.95 -16.37
C ALA A 239 -17.66 -5.30 -17.60
N GLY A 240 -16.69 -5.98 -18.23
CA GLY A 240 -16.01 -5.54 -19.45
C GLY A 240 -14.70 -4.79 -19.20
N ALA A 241 -14.25 -4.64 -17.95
CA ALA A 241 -12.99 -3.99 -17.60
C ALA A 241 -11.82 -4.98 -17.72
N THR A 242 -11.43 -5.30 -18.95
CA THR A 242 -10.48 -6.40 -19.25
C THR A 242 -9.02 -5.96 -19.34
N THR A 243 -8.73 -4.66 -19.47
CA THR A 243 -7.37 -4.15 -19.70
C THR A 243 -6.73 -3.53 -18.44
N GLN A 244 -7.54 -3.15 -17.47
CA GLN A 244 -7.10 -2.49 -16.25
C GLN A 244 -6.34 -3.45 -15.34
N ARG A 245 -5.42 -2.90 -14.54
CA ARG A 245 -4.80 -3.64 -13.45
C ARG A 245 -5.74 -3.69 -12.25
N ILE A 246 -5.61 -4.75 -11.45
CA ILE A 246 -6.37 -4.97 -10.22
C ILE A 246 -5.36 -5.24 -9.10
N LEU A 247 -5.45 -4.50 -8.01
CA LEU A 247 -4.60 -4.67 -6.83
C LEU A 247 -5.23 -5.69 -5.87
N LEU A 248 -4.41 -6.64 -5.41
CA LEU A 248 -4.81 -7.77 -4.59
C LEU A 248 -4.24 -7.63 -3.16
N PRO A 249 -5.04 -7.15 -2.20
CA PRO A 249 -4.59 -6.88 -0.84
C PRO A 249 -4.62 -8.14 0.06
N GLY A 250 -3.55 -8.32 0.85
CA GLY A 250 -3.41 -9.34 1.91
C GLY A 250 -3.94 -8.91 3.29
N THR A 251 -3.70 -9.73 4.31
CA THR A 251 -3.98 -9.38 5.72
C THR A 251 -2.83 -8.57 6.35
N ASP A 252 -2.92 -8.30 7.65
CA ASP A 252 -1.98 -7.51 8.45
C ASP A 252 -1.75 -6.13 7.84
N PHE A 253 -2.86 -5.46 7.52
CA PHE A 253 -2.88 -4.14 6.89
C PHE A 253 -2.06 -4.12 5.58
N THR A 254 -2.08 -5.23 4.85
CA THR A 254 -1.26 -5.45 3.64
C THR A 254 0.24 -5.19 3.83
N SER A 255 0.77 -5.34 5.06
CA SER A 255 2.18 -5.06 5.35
C SER A 255 3.11 -5.81 4.40
N ALA A 256 3.92 -5.08 3.64
CA ALA A 256 4.90 -5.64 2.71
C ALA A 256 5.87 -6.61 3.42
N GLN A 257 6.16 -6.36 4.70
CA GLN A 257 7.11 -7.13 5.50
C GLN A 257 6.58 -8.53 5.83
N THR A 258 5.29 -8.64 6.12
CA THR A 258 4.65 -9.91 6.50
C THR A 258 3.90 -10.58 5.36
N PHE A 259 3.74 -9.92 4.21
CA PHE A 259 2.93 -10.37 3.08
C PHE A 259 3.18 -11.82 2.64
N ILE A 260 4.44 -12.28 2.69
CA ILE A 260 4.80 -13.66 2.37
C ILE A 260 4.56 -14.59 3.58
N SER A 261 5.10 -14.22 4.74
CA SER A 261 5.13 -15.06 5.94
C SER A 261 3.77 -15.24 6.59
N ASN A 262 2.86 -14.27 6.46
CA ASN A 262 1.49 -14.34 6.95
C ASN A 262 0.56 -15.15 6.03
N GLY A 263 1.07 -15.66 4.89
CA GLY A 263 0.31 -16.49 3.96
C GLY A 263 -0.51 -15.72 2.93
N SER A 264 -0.51 -14.38 2.93
CA SER A 264 -1.24 -13.56 1.95
C SER A 264 -0.77 -13.83 0.54
N ALA A 265 0.54 -13.80 0.29
CA ALA A 265 1.11 -14.06 -1.03
C ALA A 265 0.74 -15.47 -1.56
N GLY A 266 0.70 -16.47 -0.68
CA GLY A 266 0.31 -17.83 -1.03
C GLY A 266 -1.16 -17.94 -1.43
N ASN A 267 -2.07 -17.46 -0.58
CA ASN A 267 -3.51 -17.51 -0.84
C ASN A 267 -3.90 -16.66 -2.05
N LEU A 268 -3.40 -15.42 -2.15
CA LEU A 268 -3.71 -14.52 -3.27
C LEU A 268 -3.05 -14.96 -4.59
N SER A 269 -2.07 -15.86 -4.58
CA SER A 269 -1.55 -16.48 -5.81
C SER A 269 -2.54 -17.44 -6.48
N THR A 270 -3.63 -17.80 -5.80
CA THR A 270 -4.71 -18.62 -6.37
C THR A 270 -5.70 -17.81 -7.21
N VAL A 271 -5.73 -16.49 -7.05
CA VAL A 271 -6.65 -15.58 -7.76
C VAL A 271 -6.22 -15.43 -9.21
N LYS A 272 -7.18 -15.60 -10.14
CA LYS A 272 -6.96 -15.57 -11.59
C LYS A 272 -8.04 -14.76 -12.29
N ASN A 273 -7.72 -14.27 -13.49
CA ASN A 273 -8.72 -13.79 -14.43
C ASN A 273 -9.62 -14.97 -14.89
N PRO A 274 -10.81 -14.72 -15.47
CA PRO A 274 -11.69 -15.78 -15.97
C PRO A 274 -11.06 -16.70 -17.03
N ASP A 275 -10.07 -16.21 -17.78
CA ASP A 275 -9.31 -17.00 -18.76
C ASP A 275 -8.17 -17.84 -18.13
N GLY A 276 -8.03 -17.79 -16.80
CA GLY A 276 -6.99 -18.47 -16.03
C GLY A 276 -5.65 -17.74 -15.97
N SER A 277 -5.52 -16.58 -16.63
CA SER A 277 -4.30 -15.76 -16.60
C SER A 277 -4.13 -15.01 -15.28
N LEU A 278 -2.90 -14.53 -15.05
CA LEU A 278 -2.55 -13.62 -13.96
C LEU A 278 -2.32 -12.19 -14.46
N GLU A 279 -2.62 -11.92 -15.74
CA GLU A 279 -2.32 -10.64 -16.37
C GLU A 279 -3.06 -9.49 -15.68
N GLY A 280 -2.32 -8.43 -15.36
CA GLY A 280 -2.85 -7.26 -14.66
C GLY A 280 -3.24 -7.50 -13.19
N LEU A 281 -2.97 -8.69 -12.61
CA LEU A 281 -3.24 -8.98 -11.20
C LEU A 281 -1.99 -8.72 -10.35
N ILE A 282 -1.98 -7.60 -9.65
CA ILE A 282 -0.82 -7.05 -8.94
C ILE A 282 -1.07 -7.18 -7.44
N PHE A 283 -0.08 -7.60 -6.66
CA PHE A 283 -0.24 -7.59 -5.20
C PHE A 283 -0.26 -6.17 -4.66
N ASP A 284 -1.18 -5.89 -3.73
CA ASP A 284 -1.24 -4.62 -3.02
C ASP A 284 -0.51 -4.74 -1.69
N VAL A 285 0.47 -3.87 -1.44
CA VAL A 285 1.24 -3.85 -0.20
C VAL A 285 1.41 -2.44 0.33
N HIS A 286 1.40 -2.31 1.65
CA HIS A 286 1.64 -1.07 2.36
C HIS A 286 2.89 -1.20 3.23
N LYS A 287 3.58 -0.08 3.48
CA LYS A 287 4.70 -0.04 4.44
C LYS A 287 4.96 1.37 4.91
N TYR A 288 4.85 1.60 6.22
CA TYR A 288 5.32 2.80 6.89
C TYR A 288 6.71 2.56 7.48
N LEU A 289 7.39 3.67 7.81
CA LEU A 289 8.81 3.67 8.19
C LEU A 289 9.00 4.04 9.66
N ASP A 290 7.92 4.28 10.39
CA ASP A 290 7.94 4.51 11.82
C ASP A 290 8.06 3.21 12.63
N VAL A 291 8.28 3.36 13.93
CA VAL A 291 8.70 2.29 14.86
C VAL A 291 7.80 1.06 14.88
N ASP A 292 6.51 1.22 14.58
CA ASP A 292 5.50 0.18 14.64
C ASP A 292 4.75 -0.02 13.31
N ASN A 293 5.27 0.54 12.21
CA ASN A 293 4.70 0.44 10.87
C ASN A 293 3.25 0.97 10.79
N SER A 294 2.87 1.91 11.64
CA SER A 294 1.50 2.45 11.72
C SER A 294 1.30 3.70 10.87
N GLY A 295 2.37 4.44 10.55
CA GLY A 295 2.26 5.75 9.92
C GLY A 295 1.63 6.81 10.83
N THR A 296 1.75 6.63 12.16
CA THR A 296 1.21 7.58 13.15
C THR A 296 2.28 8.43 13.82
N HIS A 297 3.56 8.11 13.59
CA HIS A 297 4.68 8.89 14.10
C HIS A 297 5.32 9.73 13.00
N ARG A 298 5.78 10.92 13.39
CA ARG A 298 6.42 11.86 12.46
C ARG A 298 7.83 11.42 12.05
N GLU A 299 8.53 10.65 12.89
CA GLU A 299 9.90 10.22 12.63
C GLU A 299 9.97 8.79 12.08
N CYS A 300 10.95 8.56 11.20
CA CYS A 300 11.23 7.27 10.59
C CYS A 300 12.43 6.60 11.27
N VAL A 301 12.42 5.28 11.33
CA VAL A 301 13.46 4.47 11.97
C VAL A 301 14.20 3.54 11.00
N SER A 302 13.66 3.28 9.81
CA SER A 302 14.24 2.35 8.83
C SER A 302 13.70 2.60 7.42
N ASP A 303 14.52 2.36 6.39
CA ASP A 303 14.13 2.36 4.97
C ASP A 303 13.43 1.06 4.52
N HIS A 304 13.49 0.03 5.37
CA HIS A 304 12.97 -1.31 5.13
C HIS A 304 13.43 -1.99 3.83
N VAL A 305 14.54 -1.56 3.23
CA VAL A 305 15.03 -2.15 1.97
C VAL A 305 15.46 -3.60 2.20
N ASN A 306 16.30 -3.84 3.20
CA ASN A 306 16.91 -5.15 3.40
C ASN A 306 15.98 -6.19 4.05
N ASP A 307 15.11 -5.76 4.97
CA ASP A 307 14.24 -6.64 5.75
C ASP A 307 12.87 -6.87 5.09
N THR A 308 12.46 -6.01 4.15
CA THR A 308 11.12 -6.02 3.55
C THR A 308 11.16 -6.08 2.02
N PHE A 309 11.64 -5.02 1.37
CA PHE A 309 11.49 -4.89 -0.09
C PHE A 309 12.42 -5.81 -0.87
N MET A 310 13.65 -6.04 -0.43
CA MET A 310 14.54 -6.98 -1.12
C MET A 310 14.03 -8.44 -1.05
N PRO A 311 13.61 -8.98 0.11
CA PRO A 311 12.97 -10.30 0.19
C PRO A 311 11.68 -10.40 -0.63
N LEU A 312 10.81 -9.36 -0.57
CA LEU A 312 9.58 -9.33 -1.35
C LEU A 312 9.86 -9.32 -2.85
N GLY A 313 10.79 -8.48 -3.32
CA GLY A 313 11.20 -8.43 -4.73
C GLY A 313 11.74 -9.77 -5.24
N ALA A 314 12.54 -10.47 -4.44
CA ALA A 314 13.03 -11.81 -4.77
C ALA A 314 11.89 -12.83 -4.92
N PHE A 315 10.90 -12.79 -4.03
CA PHE A 315 9.70 -13.62 -4.14
C PHE A 315 8.88 -13.30 -5.38
N LEU A 316 8.63 -12.02 -5.65
CA LEU A 316 7.86 -11.55 -6.81
C LEU A 316 8.51 -12.03 -8.11
N LYS A 317 9.82 -11.84 -8.25
CA LYS A 317 10.60 -12.29 -9.41
C LYS A 317 10.50 -13.79 -9.61
N LYS A 318 10.69 -14.58 -8.55
CA LYS A 318 10.64 -16.04 -8.59
C LYS A 318 9.26 -16.57 -9.03
N ASN A 319 8.19 -15.87 -8.66
CA ASN A 319 6.83 -16.29 -8.94
C ASN A 319 6.20 -15.58 -10.15
N ASN A 320 6.98 -14.79 -10.91
CA ASN A 320 6.52 -13.99 -12.03
C ASN A 320 5.30 -13.12 -11.67
N ARG A 321 5.39 -12.43 -10.53
CA ARG A 321 4.37 -11.52 -9.99
C ARG A 321 4.94 -10.13 -9.84
N MET A 322 4.06 -9.15 -9.73
CA MET A 322 4.39 -7.78 -9.37
C MET A 322 3.63 -7.34 -8.12
N ALA A 323 4.16 -6.35 -7.41
CA ALA A 323 3.47 -5.64 -6.34
C ALA A 323 3.45 -4.13 -6.57
N MET A 324 2.52 -3.44 -5.94
CA MET A 324 2.46 -1.99 -5.86
C MET A 324 2.51 -1.57 -4.39
N LEU A 325 3.36 -0.60 -4.06
CA LEU A 325 3.41 0.02 -2.73
C LEU A 325 2.35 1.13 -2.66
N SER A 326 1.09 0.78 -2.47
CA SER A 326 -0.01 1.73 -2.68
C SER A 326 -0.23 2.69 -1.49
N GLU A 327 0.38 2.41 -0.34
CA GLU A 327 0.59 3.38 0.73
C GLU A 327 1.98 3.25 1.38
N THR A 328 2.61 4.40 1.57
CA THR A 328 3.84 4.58 2.34
C THR A 328 3.99 6.05 2.70
N GLY A 329 4.70 6.38 3.77
CA GLY A 329 4.85 7.78 4.16
C GLY A 329 5.71 7.95 5.40
N GLY A 330 5.87 9.22 5.77
CA GLY A 330 6.63 9.68 6.91
C GLY A 330 6.45 11.19 7.07
N GLY A 331 6.93 11.73 8.19
CA GLY A 331 6.92 13.18 8.39
C GLY A 331 7.91 13.93 7.50
N ASN A 332 7.75 15.24 7.41
CA ASN A 332 8.71 16.13 6.76
C ASN A 332 9.91 16.39 7.68
N THR A 333 10.67 15.33 8.01
CA THR A 333 11.80 15.34 8.93
C THR A 333 13.03 14.70 8.31
N THR A 334 14.22 15.00 8.84
CA THR A 334 15.49 14.46 8.33
C THR A 334 15.54 12.94 8.31
N SER A 335 14.94 12.26 9.29
CA SER A 335 14.92 10.80 9.35
C SER A 335 14.13 10.20 8.20
N CYS A 336 12.93 10.73 7.95
CA CYS A 336 12.05 10.27 6.88
C CYS A 336 12.53 10.66 5.49
N LEU A 337 13.13 11.84 5.33
CA LEU A 337 13.77 12.23 4.07
C LEU A 337 14.91 11.27 3.70
N ARG A 338 15.67 10.77 4.67
CA ARG A 338 16.69 9.73 4.40
C ARG A 338 16.03 8.40 4.02
N ASP A 339 15.13 7.92 4.87
CA ASP A 339 14.66 6.53 4.80
C ASP A 339 13.66 6.33 3.66
N LEU A 340 12.68 7.23 3.49
CA LEU A 340 11.70 7.11 2.40
C LEU A 340 12.36 7.26 1.03
N CYS A 341 13.31 8.20 0.89
CA CYS A 341 14.05 8.34 -0.37
C CYS A 341 14.82 7.05 -0.72
N ALA A 342 15.41 6.38 0.27
CA ALA A 342 16.07 5.09 0.06
C ALA A 342 15.08 3.99 -0.35
N THR A 343 13.93 3.89 0.32
CA THR A 343 12.83 2.98 -0.05
C THR A 343 12.39 3.20 -1.50
N LEU A 344 12.02 4.43 -1.86
CA LEU A 344 11.46 4.74 -3.19
C LEU A 344 12.51 4.58 -4.29
N LYS A 345 13.79 4.87 -4.01
CA LYS A 345 14.89 4.58 -4.93
C LYS A 345 15.04 3.08 -5.17
N PHE A 346 14.90 2.24 -4.15
CA PHE A 346 14.92 0.79 -4.33
C PHE A 346 13.75 0.32 -5.21
N ILE A 347 12.53 0.79 -4.94
CA ILE A 347 11.35 0.48 -5.75
C ILE A 347 11.56 0.90 -7.22
N ASN A 348 12.03 2.12 -7.45
CA ASN A 348 12.31 2.65 -8.80
C ASN A 348 13.36 1.84 -9.57
N ASN A 349 14.34 1.25 -8.87
CA ASN A 349 15.41 0.45 -9.46
C ASN A 349 15.01 -1.03 -9.71
N ASN A 350 13.81 -1.46 -9.31
CA ASN A 350 13.32 -2.82 -9.50
C ASN A 350 11.96 -2.83 -10.22
N PRO A 351 11.85 -2.22 -11.41
CA PRO A 351 10.58 -2.06 -12.14
C PRO A 351 10.04 -3.38 -12.71
N ASP A 352 10.84 -4.45 -12.72
CA ASP A 352 10.43 -5.79 -13.15
C ASP A 352 9.49 -6.48 -12.15
N VAL A 353 9.51 -6.04 -10.89
CA VAL A 353 8.70 -6.62 -9.80
C VAL A 353 7.87 -5.59 -9.05
N TYR A 354 8.23 -4.31 -9.08
CA TYR A 354 7.44 -3.25 -8.49
C TYR A 354 6.81 -2.36 -9.56
N LEU A 355 5.48 -2.29 -9.52
CA LEU A 355 4.72 -1.46 -10.44
C LEU A 355 4.93 0.04 -10.17
N GLY A 356 5.13 0.39 -8.90
CA GLY A 356 5.19 1.78 -8.46
C GLY A 356 4.81 1.96 -7.00
N TYR A 357 4.59 3.23 -6.63
CA TYR A 357 4.22 3.64 -5.28
C TYR A 357 3.25 4.83 -5.25
N ALA A 358 2.45 4.92 -4.19
CA ALA A 358 1.69 6.11 -3.85
C ALA A 358 1.96 6.53 -2.39
N GLY A 359 2.46 7.75 -2.20
CA GLY A 359 2.70 8.32 -0.87
C GLY A 359 1.39 8.65 -0.13
N TRP A 360 1.36 8.49 1.18
CA TRP A 360 0.27 8.87 2.07
C TRP A 360 0.70 10.09 2.91
N ALA A 361 0.01 11.25 2.86
CA ALA A 361 -1.10 11.59 1.96
C ALA A 361 -1.27 13.09 1.67
N ALA A 362 -1.92 13.40 0.56
CA ALA A 362 -2.36 14.72 0.14
C ALA A 362 -3.91 14.81 0.12
N GLY A 363 -4.48 15.76 -0.63
CA GLY A 363 -5.93 15.90 -0.80
C GLY A 363 -6.59 16.74 0.29
N GLY A 364 -7.44 16.11 1.11
CA GLY A 364 -8.21 16.73 2.20
C GLY A 364 -7.40 17.07 3.45
N PHE A 365 -6.20 16.48 3.60
CA PHE A 365 -5.36 16.71 4.76
C PHE A 365 -4.76 18.13 4.77
N SER A 366 -4.62 18.69 5.97
CA SER A 366 -3.93 19.96 6.18
C SER A 366 -2.46 19.89 5.77
N PRO A 367 -1.93 20.87 5.02
CA PRO A 367 -0.52 20.95 4.65
C PRO A 367 0.37 21.29 5.83
N GLU A 368 -0.19 21.74 6.97
CA GLU A 368 0.60 22.24 8.10
C GLU A 368 0.51 21.38 9.36
N THR A 369 -0.62 20.71 9.56
CA THR A 369 -0.91 20.07 10.85
C THR A 369 -1.00 18.56 10.78
N TYR A 370 -1.22 17.96 9.61
CA TYR A 370 -1.19 16.50 9.48
C TYR A 370 0.27 16.00 9.51
N GLU A 371 0.55 14.99 10.34
CA GLU A 371 1.91 14.54 10.61
C GLU A 371 2.66 14.02 9.36
N LEU A 372 1.94 13.33 8.47
CA LEU A 372 2.47 12.70 7.25
C LEU A 372 2.05 13.48 5.99
N THR A 373 1.80 14.78 6.13
CA THR A 373 1.24 15.57 5.03
C THR A 373 2.16 15.62 3.80
N MET A 374 1.55 15.32 2.66
CA MET A 374 2.05 15.52 1.31
C MET A 374 1.20 16.57 0.56
N THR A 375 0.20 17.18 1.21
CA THR A 375 -0.60 18.26 0.62
C THR A 375 0.31 19.46 0.34
N PRO A 376 0.36 19.99 -0.89
CA PRO A 376 1.18 21.15 -1.20
C PRO A 376 0.57 22.41 -0.56
N ARG A 377 1.43 23.36 -0.20
CA ARG A 377 1.03 24.67 0.31
C ARG A 377 0.63 25.60 -0.83
N GLY A 378 -0.32 26.49 -0.58
CA GLY A 378 -0.74 27.51 -1.54
C GLY A 378 -2.04 27.15 -2.26
N SER A 379 -2.14 27.50 -3.53
CA SER A 379 -3.35 27.34 -4.35
C SER A 379 -2.98 27.05 -5.80
N ASN A 380 -3.96 26.63 -6.61
CA ASN A 380 -3.74 26.26 -7.99
C ASN A 380 -2.95 27.33 -8.78
N GLY A 381 -1.92 26.89 -9.48
CA GLY A 381 -0.95 27.75 -10.18
C GLY A 381 0.24 28.23 -9.35
N ASN A 382 0.19 28.12 -8.02
CA ASN A 382 1.26 28.53 -7.09
C ASN A 382 1.44 27.54 -5.94
N PHE A 383 1.20 26.25 -6.18
CA PHE A 383 1.45 25.22 -5.18
C PHE A 383 2.95 25.04 -4.92
N VAL A 384 3.31 24.78 -3.67
CA VAL A 384 4.67 24.48 -3.22
C VAL A 384 4.65 23.18 -2.44
N ASP A 385 5.43 22.21 -2.89
CA ASP A 385 5.45 20.88 -2.29
C ASP A 385 6.00 20.86 -0.86
N GLN A 386 5.60 19.80 -0.16
CA GLN A 386 6.25 19.35 1.04
C GLN A 386 7.64 18.78 0.69
N ASP A 387 8.60 18.90 1.61
CA ASP A 387 9.98 18.46 1.36
C ASP A 387 10.05 16.97 1.02
N ILE A 388 9.21 16.15 1.68
CA ILE A 388 9.16 14.70 1.44
C ILE A 388 8.66 14.35 0.03
N VAL A 389 7.74 15.15 -0.52
CA VAL A 389 7.26 14.96 -1.90
C VAL A 389 8.38 15.32 -2.86
N LYS A 390 8.92 16.53 -2.74
CA LYS A 390 9.96 17.03 -3.62
C LYS A 390 11.20 16.13 -3.63
N GLN A 391 11.75 15.82 -2.46
CA GLN A 391 13.01 15.09 -2.36
C GLN A 391 12.86 13.58 -2.58
N CYS A 392 11.77 12.98 -2.11
CA CYS A 392 11.62 11.52 -2.16
C CYS A 392 10.67 11.05 -3.26
N VAL A 393 9.45 11.59 -3.36
CA VAL A 393 8.47 11.12 -4.35
C VAL A 393 8.89 11.53 -5.77
N VAL A 394 9.44 12.74 -5.94
CA VAL A 394 9.80 13.34 -7.24
C VAL A 394 11.26 13.08 -7.62
N GLU A 395 12.22 13.59 -6.84
CA GLU A 395 13.65 13.57 -7.22
C GLU A 395 14.23 12.15 -7.33
N THR A 396 13.73 11.15 -6.59
CA THR A 396 14.23 9.76 -6.69
C THR A 396 13.89 9.08 -8.01
N ARG A 397 12.90 9.58 -8.76
CA ARG A 397 12.48 9.02 -10.06
C ARG A 397 13.51 9.29 -11.16
N GLY A 398 14.19 10.43 -11.10
CA GLY A 398 15.19 10.87 -12.09
C GLY A 398 16.54 10.15 -11.99
N VAL A 399 16.77 9.36 -10.93
CA VAL A 399 18.04 8.65 -10.72
C VAL A 399 18.10 7.31 -11.46
N ALA A 400 16.95 6.76 -11.87
CA ALA A 400 16.89 5.52 -12.64
C ALA A 400 17.50 5.65 -14.05
N SER A 401 17.56 6.85 -14.62
CA SER A 401 18.13 7.09 -15.96
C SER A 401 19.66 7.20 -16.01
N ASN A 402 20.36 7.33 -14.87
CA ASN A 402 21.82 7.48 -14.85
C ASN A 402 22.58 6.31 -14.20
N ALA A 403 21.90 5.32 -13.62
CA ALA A 403 22.56 4.19 -12.97
C ALA A 403 23.09 3.10 -13.94
N THR A 404 22.88 3.23 -15.24
CA THR A 404 23.44 2.34 -16.27
C THR A 404 24.74 2.85 -16.90
N ALA A 405 25.28 3.99 -16.47
CA ALA A 405 26.56 4.52 -16.92
C ALA A 405 27.52 4.71 -15.73
N ASN A 406 28.17 3.61 -15.34
CA ASN A 406 29.28 3.46 -14.38
C ASN A 406 28.93 2.72 -13.08
N GLY A 407 29.12 1.40 -13.11
CA GLY A 407 29.06 0.57 -11.91
C GLY A 407 29.03 -0.92 -12.20
N ALA A 408 30.02 -1.42 -12.96
CA ALA A 408 30.27 -2.85 -13.00
C ALA A 408 30.72 -3.29 -11.60
N LEU A 409 29.80 -3.83 -10.79
CA LEU A 409 30.13 -4.63 -9.62
C LEU A 409 30.68 -5.97 -10.12
N SER A 410 31.99 -6.02 -10.38
CA SER A 410 32.71 -7.28 -10.56
C SER A 410 32.82 -7.98 -9.21
N GLY A 411 32.27 -9.19 -9.14
CA GLY A 411 32.17 -9.98 -7.92
C GLY A 411 33.51 -10.42 -7.33
N ALA A 412 33.47 -10.72 -6.04
CA ALA A 412 34.48 -11.53 -5.37
C ALA A 412 33.78 -12.76 -4.78
N ALA A 413 33.75 -13.84 -5.56
CA ALA A 413 33.66 -15.17 -5.02
C ALA A 413 35.05 -15.53 -4.46
N ALA A 414 35.11 -15.88 -3.19
CA ALA A 414 36.32 -16.38 -2.55
C ALA A 414 36.53 -17.86 -2.97
N ASP A 415 37.72 -18.17 -3.47
CA ASP A 415 38.25 -19.53 -3.59
C ASP A 415 39.58 -19.61 -2.82
N PRO A 416 39.85 -20.64 -1.99
CA PRO A 416 41.01 -20.71 -1.14
C PRO A 416 42.15 -21.44 -1.86
N GLY A 417 43.27 -20.75 -2.10
CA GLY A 417 44.38 -21.39 -2.79
C GLY A 417 45.68 -20.60 -2.78
N ASN A 418 46.60 -21.13 -1.99
CA ASN A 418 48.04 -21.11 -2.21
C ASN A 418 48.91 -20.05 -1.50
N SER A 419 49.72 -20.62 -0.60
CA SER A 419 50.84 -20.15 0.18
C SER A 419 52.00 -19.49 -0.57
N LYS A 420 52.64 -18.51 0.09
CA LYS A 420 54.12 -18.37 0.31
C LYS A 420 54.35 -17.10 1.15
N ALA A 421 54.66 -17.22 2.44
CA ALA A 421 56.01 -17.26 3.02
C ALA A 421 56.74 -15.90 3.01
N PHE A 422 56.81 -15.24 4.18
CA PHE A 422 57.94 -14.42 4.59
C PHE A 422 58.16 -14.55 6.12
N GLN A 423 59.40 -14.92 6.47
CA GLN A 423 59.96 -15.10 7.82
C GLN A 423 60.31 -13.72 8.42
N SER A 424 59.96 -13.45 9.68
CA SER A 424 60.70 -13.63 10.96
C SER A 424 61.54 -12.43 11.42
N ALA A 425 61.29 -12.01 12.66
CA ALA A 425 62.16 -11.34 13.66
C ALA A 425 61.22 -10.71 14.71
N GLY A 426 61.37 -10.82 16.03
CA GLY A 426 62.37 -11.42 16.89
C GLY A 426 61.82 -11.36 18.32
N THR A 427 62.33 -12.25 19.16
CA THR A 427 61.93 -12.51 20.54
C THR A 427 62.49 -11.48 21.53
N LYS A 428 61.78 -11.24 22.63
CA LYS A 428 62.35 -11.09 23.99
C LYS A 428 61.28 -11.32 25.04
N GLY A 429 61.47 -12.35 25.86
CA GLY A 429 60.61 -12.70 26.98
C GLY A 429 61.08 -12.11 28.31
N MET A 430 60.20 -12.19 29.31
CA MET A 430 60.55 -12.44 30.70
C MET A 430 59.28 -12.94 31.44
N ALA A 431 59.36 -14.11 32.05
CA ALA A 431 58.44 -14.66 33.06
C ALA A 431 59.26 -14.85 34.38
N PRO A 432 58.78 -15.47 35.48
CA PRO A 432 57.43 -15.90 35.91
C PRO A 432 57.09 -15.41 37.35
N ALA A 433 55.90 -15.63 37.92
CA ALA A 433 55.49 -16.75 38.80
C ALA A 433 54.24 -16.24 39.58
N SER A 434 53.29 -16.95 40.16
CA SER A 434 52.88 -18.35 40.45
C SER A 434 51.44 -18.20 41.01
N GLY A 435 50.50 -19.15 41.05
CA GLY A 435 50.45 -20.56 40.69
C GLY A 435 49.04 -21.11 40.97
N SER A 436 48.91 -22.43 40.74
CA SER A 436 47.88 -23.35 41.28
C SER A 436 46.45 -23.21 40.73
N GLY A 437 45.77 -24.20 40.14
CA GLY A 437 46.01 -25.60 39.79
C GLY A 437 44.79 -26.03 38.92
N LEU A 438 44.97 -26.72 37.79
CA LEU A 438 44.73 -28.16 37.58
C LEU A 438 43.42 -28.70 38.22
N VAL A 439 42.56 -29.53 37.61
CA VAL A 439 42.43 -30.21 36.30
C VAL A 439 41.16 -31.11 36.46
N LEU A 440 40.28 -31.37 35.48
CA LEU A 440 40.23 -32.55 34.57
C LEU A 440 38.79 -32.58 33.98
N GLY A 441 38.55 -32.59 32.65
CA GLY A 441 38.41 -33.79 31.79
C GLY A 441 36.97 -34.36 31.83
N VAL A 442 36.05 -34.04 30.90
CA VAL A 442 35.78 -34.64 29.57
C VAL A 442 35.56 -36.17 29.54
N MET A 443 34.32 -36.60 29.24
CA MET A 443 33.93 -37.75 28.38
C MET A 443 32.39 -37.85 28.40
N MET A 444 31.62 -37.62 27.33
CA MET A 444 31.41 -38.42 26.11
C MET A 444 30.70 -39.76 26.37
N LEU A 445 29.39 -39.88 26.06
CA LEU A 445 28.83 -40.96 25.24
C LEU A 445 27.34 -40.75 24.89
N ARG A 446 26.99 -41.27 23.72
CA ARG A 446 25.72 -41.27 22.98
C ARG A 446 24.63 -42.15 23.64
N VAL A 447 23.38 -42.04 23.17
CA VAL A 447 22.58 -43.12 22.50
C VAL A 447 21.03 -43.04 22.74
N PHE A 448 20.25 -43.20 21.63
CA PHE A 448 18.80 -43.56 21.40
C PHE A 448 17.67 -42.67 22.00
N SER A 449 16.75 -42.05 21.24
CA SER A 449 15.66 -42.51 20.32
C SER A 449 14.30 -42.77 21.00
N ILE A 450 13.22 -42.46 20.25
CA ILE A 450 11.79 -42.79 20.45
C ILE A 450 11.08 -41.76 21.37
N LEU A 451 10.00 -41.04 21.01
CA LEU A 451 8.86 -41.26 20.10
C LEU A 451 8.47 -39.96 19.37
#